data_AF-A0A7Y7TUR2-F1
#
_entry.id   AF-A0A7Y7TUR2-F1
#
_cell.length_a   1.000
_cell.length_b   1.000
_cell.length_c   1.000
_cell.angle_alpha   90.00
_cell.angle_beta   90.00
_cell.angle_gamma   90.00
#
_symmetry.space_group_name_H-M   'P 1'
#
loop_
_entity.id
_entity.type
_entity.pdbx_description
1 polymer ?
#
loop_
_entity_poly.entity_id
_entity_poly.type
_entity_poly.pdbx_seq_one_letter_code
_entity_poly.pdbx_strand_id
1 'polypeptide(L)'
;MEQNHSIDHEHRDDTGSKLGMWIFIFTELLLFGGLFLVYAVFRAKYFEDFHVAAHQLNVFIGAINTLVLLVSSMTIAMSITAIQKNHKKLALILLSITFFLAFVFLINKYFEWGLKIHHHLYPGSNLVLTLTHGEIMFFGLYFFMTGLHALHIIVGMSLIGYVIFQLKNNKITSDNFQILENSGLYWHLVDLIWIFLFPLLYLIT
;
A
#
# COMPACT_ATOMS: atom_id res chain seq x y z
N MET A 1 -19.75 -16.82 -51.82
CA MET A 1 -20.09 -16.23 -50.51
C MET A 1 -18.80 -16.16 -49.71
N GLU A 2 -18.03 -15.10 -49.89
CA GLU A 2 -16.83 -14.84 -49.09
C GLU A 2 -17.27 -14.42 -47.69
N GLN A 3 -17.02 -15.27 -46.70
CA GLN A 3 -17.16 -14.91 -45.30
C GLN A 3 -15.97 -14.02 -44.93
N ASN A 4 -16.16 -12.70 -45.02
CA ASN A 4 -15.31 -11.73 -44.35
C ASN A 4 -15.38 -11.98 -42.84
N HIS A 5 -14.43 -12.75 -42.33
CA HIS A 5 -14.18 -12.89 -40.91
C HIS A 5 -13.70 -11.52 -40.43
N SER A 6 -14.62 -10.71 -39.91
CA SER A 6 -14.27 -9.48 -39.21
C SER A 6 -13.35 -9.88 -38.06
N ILE A 7 -12.05 -9.70 -38.25
CA ILE A 7 -11.09 -9.70 -37.15
C ILE A 7 -11.53 -8.50 -36.31
N ASP A 8 -12.28 -8.80 -35.26
CA ASP A 8 -12.62 -7.84 -34.22
C ASP A 8 -11.30 -7.50 -33.55
N HIS A 9 -10.63 -6.47 -34.09
CA HIS A 9 -9.46 -5.88 -33.48
C HIS A 9 -9.96 -5.21 -32.20
N GLU A 10 -10.07 -6.00 -31.12
CA GLU A 10 -10.28 -5.51 -29.77
C GLU A 10 -9.30 -4.35 -29.57
N HIS A 11 -9.82 -3.12 -29.58
CA HIS A 11 -9.03 -1.90 -29.58
C HIS A 11 -8.44 -1.75 -28.18
N ARG A 12 -7.32 -2.44 -27.95
CA ARG A 12 -6.63 -2.43 -26.67
C ARG A 12 -5.83 -1.13 -26.57
N ASP A 13 -6.43 -0.12 -25.95
CA ASP A 13 -5.76 1.16 -25.72
C ASP A 13 -4.81 1.06 -24.51
N ASP A 14 -3.65 0.44 -24.78
CA ASP A 14 -2.56 0.32 -23.84
C ASP A 14 -2.01 1.71 -23.42
N THR A 15 -2.18 2.74 -24.25
CA THR A 15 -1.74 4.11 -23.94
C THR A 15 -2.69 4.76 -22.95
N GLY A 16 -4.00 4.66 -23.19
CA GLY A 16 -5.04 5.15 -22.28
C GLY A 16 -5.01 4.46 -20.92
N SER A 17 -4.77 3.16 -20.87
CA SER A 17 -4.66 2.42 -19.61
C SER A 17 -3.44 2.85 -18.77
N LYS A 18 -2.29 3.10 -19.42
CA LYS A 18 -1.10 3.65 -18.76
C LYS A 18 -1.33 5.07 -18.26
N LEU A 19 -1.89 5.94 -19.10
CA LEU A 19 -2.17 7.32 -18.73
C LEU A 19 -3.14 7.39 -17.53
N GLY A 20 -4.20 6.58 -17.55
CA GLY A 20 -5.15 6.47 -16.44
C GLY A 20 -4.47 6.06 -15.13
N MET A 21 -3.56 5.09 -15.18
CA MET A 21 -2.79 4.66 -14.01
C MET A 21 -1.89 5.77 -13.47
N TRP A 22 -1.21 6.52 -14.34
CA TRP A 22 -0.37 7.66 -13.94
C TRP A 22 -1.16 8.80 -13.31
N ILE A 23 -2.32 9.14 -13.88
CA ILE A 23 -3.22 10.15 -13.31
C ILE A 23 -3.72 9.69 -11.93
N PHE A 24 -4.10 8.42 -11.80
CA PHE A 24 -4.50 7.83 -10.53
C PHE A 24 -3.38 7.91 -9.47
N ILE A 25 -2.14 7.56 -9.85
CA ILE A 25 -0.97 7.68 -8.97
C ILE A 25 -0.80 9.13 -8.50
N PHE A 26 -0.94 10.08 -9.41
CA PHE A 26 -0.80 11.50 -9.08
C PHE A 26 -1.89 11.98 -8.12
N THR A 27 -3.14 11.55 -8.29
CA THR A 27 -4.23 11.91 -7.37
C THR A 27 -4.01 11.34 -5.97
N GLU A 28 -3.52 10.11 -5.87
CA GLU A 28 -3.20 9.49 -4.58
C GLU A 28 -2.00 10.17 -3.90
N LEU A 29 -0.99 10.56 -4.68
CA LEU A 29 0.15 11.32 -4.16
C LEU A 29 -0.30 12.68 -3.59
N LEU A 30 -1.25 13.36 -4.24
CA LEU A 30 -1.83 14.61 -3.73
C LEU A 30 -2.66 14.38 -2.47
N LEU A 31 -3.45 13.30 -2.41
CA LEU A 31 -4.25 12.95 -1.22
C LEU A 31 -3.35 12.75 0.00
N PHE A 32 -2.34 11.88 -0.11
CA PHE A 32 -1.40 11.62 0.99
C PHE A 32 -0.48 12.81 1.25
N GLY A 33 -0.05 13.53 0.21
CA GLY A 33 0.75 14.75 0.33
C GLY A 33 0.05 15.84 1.16
N GLY A 34 -1.25 16.02 0.96
CA GLY A 34 -2.07 16.92 1.77
C GLY A 34 -2.14 16.47 3.24
N LEU A 35 -2.32 15.17 3.49
CA LEU A 35 -2.33 14.62 4.85
C LEU A 35 -0.98 14.77 5.56
N PHE A 36 0.13 14.55 4.85
CA PHE A 36 1.47 14.76 5.38
C PHE A 36 1.71 16.23 5.74
N LEU A 37 1.21 17.17 4.95
CA LEU A 37 1.32 18.61 5.24
C LEU A 37 0.51 18.96 6.50
N VAL A 38 -0.72 18.47 6.61
CA VAL A 38 -1.55 18.64 7.81
C VAL A 38 -0.83 18.09 9.04
N TYR A 39 -0.31 16.87 8.98
CA TYR A 39 0.47 16.28 10.06
C TYR A 39 1.69 17.13 10.44
N ALA A 40 2.47 17.61 9.45
CA ALA A 40 3.65 18.43 9.70
C ALA A 40 3.30 19.75 10.41
N VAL A 41 2.19 20.40 10.04
CA VAL A 41 1.72 21.63 10.69
C VAL A 41 1.27 21.35 12.13
N PHE A 42 0.48 20.30 12.36
CA PHE A 42 0.04 19.94 13.71
C PHE A 42 1.20 19.55 14.61
N ARG A 43 2.19 18.84 14.07
CA ARG A 43 3.42 18.49 14.78
C ARG A 43 4.23 19.72 15.18
N ALA A 44 4.41 20.68 14.26
CA ALA A 44 5.12 21.93 14.56
C ALA A 44 4.41 22.75 15.67
N LYS A 45 3.10 22.59 15.81
CA LYS A 45 2.28 23.30 16.80
C LYS A 45 2.23 22.60 18.17
N TYR A 46 2.32 21.26 18.22
CA TYR A 46 2.20 20.45 19.43
C TYR A 46 3.38 19.47 19.61
N PHE A 47 4.60 20.02 19.64
CA PHE A 47 5.86 19.26 19.63
C PHE A 47 6.01 18.29 20.83
N GLU A 48 5.76 18.76 22.06
CA GLU A 48 5.92 17.98 23.29
C GLU A 48 4.94 16.80 23.39
N ASP A 49 3.67 17.01 23.02
CA ASP A 49 2.63 15.98 23.04
C ASP A 49 2.89 14.88 21.99
N PHE A 50 3.45 15.24 20.83
CA PHE A 50 3.83 14.28 19.78
C PHE A 50 5.02 13.40 20.21
N HIS A 51 5.98 13.96 20.94
CA HIS A 51 7.14 13.23 21.46
C HIS A 51 6.73 12.09 22.41
N VAL A 52 5.79 12.36 23.32
CA VAL A 52 5.29 11.36 24.29
C VAL A 52 4.49 10.26 23.58
N ALA A 53 3.66 10.62 22.59
CA ALA A 53 2.86 9.67 21.84
C ALA A 53 3.70 8.76 20.92
N ALA A 54 4.76 9.30 20.30
CA ALA A 54 5.67 8.53 19.44
C ALA A 54 6.45 7.45 20.20
N HIS A 55 6.78 7.68 21.48
CA HIS A 55 7.43 6.68 22.33
C HIS A 55 6.53 5.46 22.66
N GLN A 56 5.22 5.58 22.48
CA GLN A 56 4.28 4.45 22.65
C GLN A 56 4.19 3.55 21.40
N LEU A 57 4.95 3.85 20.35
CA LEU A 57 4.98 3.07 19.12
C LEU A 57 6.24 2.20 19.07
N ASN A 58 6.07 0.93 18.70
CA ASN A 58 7.20 0.01 18.61
C ASN A 58 7.90 0.17 17.25
N VAL A 59 8.98 0.96 17.24
CA VAL A 59 9.79 1.23 16.05
C VAL A 59 10.34 -0.05 15.41
N PHE A 60 10.64 -1.08 16.22
CA PHE A 60 11.19 -2.34 15.74
C PHE A 60 10.19 -3.13 14.88
N ILE A 61 8.93 -3.23 15.32
CA ILE A 61 7.85 -3.86 14.55
C ILE A 61 7.58 -3.07 13.26
N GLY A 62 7.57 -1.74 13.35
CA GLY A 62 7.44 -0.88 12.18
C GLY A 62 8.59 -1.05 11.17
N ALA A 63 9.83 -1.16 11.64
CA ALA A 63 11.01 -1.36 10.79
C ALA A 63 10.99 -2.72 10.07
N ILE A 64 10.60 -3.80 10.78
CA ILE A 64 10.41 -5.11 10.16
C ILE A 64 9.34 -5.03 9.06
N ASN A 65 8.22 -4.37 9.34
CA ASN A 65 7.14 -4.22 8.37
C ASN A 65 7.58 -3.45 7.13
N THR A 66 8.37 -2.38 7.29
CA THR A 66 8.94 -1.64 6.15
C THR A 66 9.90 -2.51 5.34
N LEU A 67 10.76 -3.31 5.99
CA LEU A 67 11.64 -4.25 5.29
C LEU A 67 10.85 -5.29 4.50
N VAL A 68 9.78 -5.84 5.08
CA VAL A 68 8.87 -6.77 4.41
C VAL A 68 8.25 -6.14 3.16
N LEU A 69 7.78 -4.90 3.25
CA LEU A 69 7.19 -4.20 2.11
C LEU A 69 8.21 -3.92 1.01
N LEU A 70 9.42 -3.45 1.35
CA LEU A 70 10.51 -3.24 0.39
C LEU A 70 10.88 -4.53 -0.35
N VAL A 71 10.99 -5.64 0.36
CA VAL A 71 11.23 -6.95 -0.26
C VAL A 71 10.07 -7.34 -1.17
N SER A 72 8.82 -7.12 -0.75
CA SER A 72 7.63 -7.42 -1.54
C SER A 72 7.54 -6.59 -2.84
N SER A 73 8.02 -5.36 -2.78
CA SER A 73 8.14 -4.41 -3.88
C SER A 73 9.16 -4.91 -4.90
N MET A 74 10.34 -5.33 -4.42
CA MET A 74 11.38 -5.95 -5.25
C MET A 74 10.88 -7.21 -5.96
N THR A 75 10.14 -8.09 -5.27
CA THR A 75 9.63 -9.33 -5.87
C THR A 75 8.59 -9.06 -6.96
N ILE A 76 7.78 -8.00 -6.85
CA ILE A 76 6.87 -7.58 -7.91
C ILE A 76 7.64 -7.11 -9.15
N ALA A 77 8.67 -6.28 -8.98
CA ALA A 77 9.48 -5.82 -10.11
C ALA A 77 10.16 -6.99 -10.83
N MET A 78 10.71 -7.95 -10.06
CA MET A 78 11.28 -9.17 -10.60
C MET A 78 10.24 -10.04 -11.32
N SER A 79 8.97 -10.04 -10.88
CA SER A 79 7.90 -10.80 -11.51
C SER A 79 7.56 -10.27 -12.90
N ILE A 80 7.61 -8.94 -13.09
CA ILE A 80 7.41 -8.29 -14.39
C ILE A 80 8.53 -8.71 -15.35
N THR A 81 9.79 -8.63 -14.92
CA THR A 81 10.93 -9.08 -15.74
C THR A 81 10.86 -10.59 -16.05
N ALA A 82 10.38 -11.41 -15.11
CA ALA A 82 10.20 -12.85 -15.33
C ALA A 82 9.14 -13.13 -16.40
N ILE A 83 8.03 -12.38 -16.43
CA ILE A 83 7.02 -12.47 -17.50
C ILE A 83 7.59 -12.02 -18.84
N GLN A 84 8.35 -10.92 -18.88
CA GLN A 84 9.02 -10.45 -20.11
C GLN A 84 10.00 -11.50 -20.68
N LYS A 85 10.64 -12.29 -19.81
CA LYS A 85 11.50 -13.43 -20.20
C LYS A 85 10.73 -14.73 -20.45
N ASN A 86 9.39 -14.70 -20.52
CA ASN A 86 8.51 -15.88 -20.66
C ASN A 86 8.62 -16.92 -19.52
N HIS A 87 9.21 -16.57 -18.38
CA HIS A 87 9.35 -17.45 -17.21
C HIS A 87 8.10 -17.38 -16.31
N LYS A 88 6.95 -17.86 -16.81
CA LYS A 88 5.65 -17.78 -16.12
C LYS A 88 5.65 -18.37 -14.70
N LYS A 89 6.30 -19.54 -14.50
CA LYS A 89 6.39 -20.19 -13.18
C LYS A 89 7.10 -19.31 -12.15
N LEU A 90 8.18 -18.66 -12.56
CA LEU A 90 8.97 -17.79 -11.70
C LEU A 90 8.14 -16.56 -11.30
N ALA A 91 7.44 -15.94 -12.26
CA ALA A 91 6.55 -14.81 -11.97
C ALA A 91 5.44 -15.17 -10.99
N LEU A 92 4.81 -16.34 -11.14
CA LEU A 92 3.76 -16.82 -10.25
C LEU A 92 4.27 -17.03 -8.81
N ILE A 93 5.46 -17.62 -8.66
CA ILE A 93 6.12 -17.79 -7.36
C ILE A 93 6.38 -16.42 -6.72
N LEU A 94 6.97 -15.47 -7.46
CA LEU A 94 7.27 -14.14 -6.94
C LEU A 94 6.02 -13.37 -6.51
N LEU A 95 4.95 -13.41 -7.32
CA LEU A 95 3.68 -12.77 -6.97
C LEU A 95 3.02 -13.40 -5.73
N SER A 96 3.13 -14.74 -5.60
CA SER A 96 2.61 -15.44 -4.42
C SER A 96 3.40 -15.08 -3.16
N ILE A 97 4.72 -14.92 -3.28
CA ILE A 97 5.58 -14.43 -2.20
C ILE A 97 5.14 -13.02 -1.79
N THR A 98 4.98 -12.09 -2.74
CA THR A 98 4.50 -10.73 -2.45
C THR A 98 3.15 -10.76 -1.72
N PHE A 99 2.19 -11.54 -2.20
CA PHE A 99 0.86 -11.64 -1.59
C PHE A 99 0.94 -12.16 -0.15
N PHE A 100 1.78 -13.16 0.11
CA PHE A 100 1.98 -13.69 1.46
C PHE A 100 2.65 -12.68 2.39
N LEU A 101 3.69 -11.98 1.92
CA LEU A 101 4.38 -10.93 2.68
C LEU A 101 3.41 -9.80 3.06
N ALA A 102 2.55 -9.38 2.12
CA ALA A 102 1.50 -8.39 2.36
C ALA A 102 0.50 -8.83 3.43
N PHE A 103 0.10 -10.11 3.39
CA PHE A 103 -0.81 -10.68 4.38
C PHE A 103 -0.20 -10.70 5.78
N VAL A 104 1.08 -11.09 5.89
CA VAL A 104 1.82 -11.04 7.16
C VAL A 104 1.92 -9.61 7.70
N PHE A 105 2.19 -8.63 6.83
CA PHE A 105 2.18 -7.21 7.21
C PHE A 105 0.83 -6.79 7.80
N LEU A 106 -0.28 -7.14 7.13
CA LEU A 106 -1.63 -6.76 7.56
C LEU A 106 -1.99 -7.39 8.91
N ILE A 107 -1.63 -8.67 9.12
CA ILE A 107 -1.82 -9.37 10.39
C ILE A 107 -1.01 -8.69 11.50
N ASN A 108 0.28 -8.41 11.28
CA ASN A 108 1.13 -7.76 12.27
C ASN A 108 0.55 -6.39 12.68
N LYS A 109 0.06 -5.60 11.72
CA LYS A 109 -0.59 -4.33 12.04
C LYS A 109 -1.94 -4.48 12.73
N TYR A 110 -2.74 -5.46 12.34
CA TYR A 110 -3.99 -5.76 13.02
C TYR A 110 -3.76 -6.13 14.50
N PHE A 111 -2.74 -6.94 14.80
CA PHE A 111 -2.38 -7.27 16.19
C PHE A 111 -1.88 -6.04 16.98
N GLU A 112 -1.09 -5.16 16.36
CA GLU A 112 -0.62 -3.93 17.01
C GLU A 112 -1.77 -2.96 17.33
N TRP A 113 -2.73 -2.84 16.41
CA TRP A 113 -3.97 -2.09 16.65
C TRP A 113 -4.86 -2.75 17.71
N GLY A 114 -5.04 -4.07 17.64
CA GLY A 114 -5.85 -4.84 18.57
C GLY A 114 -5.33 -4.79 20.01
N LEU A 115 -4.01 -4.88 20.20
CA LEU A 115 -3.36 -4.71 21.50
C LEU A 115 -3.54 -3.28 22.04
N LYS A 116 -3.48 -2.24 21.19
CA LYS A 116 -3.71 -0.85 21.59
C LYS A 116 -5.18 -0.55 21.95
N ILE A 117 -6.13 -1.17 21.25
CA ILE A 117 -7.57 -1.09 21.58
C ILE A 117 -7.86 -1.79 22.91
N HIS A 118 -7.20 -2.93 23.18
CA HIS A 118 -7.34 -3.65 24.45
C HIS A 118 -6.72 -2.88 25.65
N HIS A 119 -5.81 -1.94 25.38
CA HIS A 119 -5.28 -0.97 26.35
C HIS A 119 -6.06 0.36 26.42
N HIS A 120 -7.28 0.43 25.85
CA HIS A 120 -8.19 1.58 25.91
C HIS A 120 -7.73 2.90 25.24
N LEU A 121 -6.74 2.84 24.33
CA LEU A 121 -6.25 3.98 23.55
C LEU A 121 -6.94 4.05 22.17
N TYR A 122 -8.25 4.30 22.15
CA TYR A 122 -9.01 4.55 20.92
C TYR A 122 -9.51 6.01 20.86
N PRO A 123 -9.57 6.62 19.66
CA PRO A 123 -10.18 7.94 19.50
C PRO A 123 -11.66 7.86 19.89
N GLY A 124 -12.02 8.50 21.02
CA GLY A 124 -13.35 8.44 21.63
C GLY A 124 -13.43 7.68 22.97
N SER A 125 -12.31 7.18 23.50
CA SER A 125 -12.23 6.61 24.85
C SER A 125 -12.33 7.69 25.92
N ASN A 126 -12.96 7.39 27.05
CA ASN A 126 -13.06 8.29 28.21
C ASN A 126 -11.68 8.75 28.75
N LEU A 127 -10.61 8.02 28.45
CA LEU A 127 -9.21 8.39 28.75
C LEU A 127 -8.60 9.36 27.71
N VAL A 128 -9.01 9.31 26.45
CA VAL A 128 -8.55 10.25 25.41
C VAL A 128 -9.22 11.62 25.56
N LEU A 129 -10.44 11.68 26.09
CA LEU A 129 -11.10 12.94 26.46
C LEU A 129 -10.51 13.61 27.71
N THR A 130 -9.60 12.94 28.44
CA THR A 130 -8.86 13.51 29.59
C THR A 130 -7.40 13.84 29.27
N LEU A 131 -6.93 13.53 28.04
CA LEU A 131 -5.58 13.84 27.54
C LEU A 131 -5.53 15.22 26.85
N THR A 132 -4.34 15.82 26.72
CA THR A 132 -4.16 17.16 26.14
C THR A 132 -4.60 17.21 24.67
N HIS A 133 -5.09 18.37 24.22
CA HIS A 133 -5.67 18.54 22.87
C HIS A 133 -4.74 18.08 21.73
N GLY A 134 -3.41 18.07 21.94
CA GLY A 134 -2.42 17.62 20.96
C GLY A 134 -2.38 16.10 20.75
N GLU A 135 -2.52 15.30 21.81
CA GLU A 135 -2.45 13.83 21.73
C GLU A 135 -3.67 13.25 21.01
N ILE A 136 -4.86 13.84 21.22
CA ILE A 136 -6.10 13.45 20.52
C ILE A 136 -5.95 13.66 19.00
N MET A 137 -5.35 14.78 18.58
CA MET A 137 -5.12 15.09 17.17
C MET A 137 -4.05 14.18 16.56
N PHE A 138 -2.99 13.85 17.31
CA PHE A 138 -1.97 12.88 16.88
C PHE A 138 -2.58 11.50 16.61
N PHE A 139 -3.31 10.94 17.59
CA PHE A 139 -3.94 9.63 17.41
C PHE A 139 -4.99 9.65 16.30
N GLY A 140 -5.80 10.71 16.19
CA GLY A 140 -6.77 10.86 15.10
C GLY A 140 -6.11 10.84 13.71
N LEU A 141 -5.05 11.62 13.51
CA LEU A 141 -4.29 11.64 12.26
C LEU A 141 -3.56 10.32 12.02
N TYR A 142 -2.97 9.72 13.07
CA TYR A 142 -2.34 8.40 13.00
C TYR A 142 -3.32 7.35 12.48
N PHE A 143 -4.48 7.20 13.14
CA PHE A 143 -5.49 6.21 12.77
C PHE A 143 -6.04 6.46 11.38
N PHE A 144 -6.25 7.73 11.01
CA PHE A 144 -6.74 8.07 9.68
C PHE A 144 -5.73 7.74 8.57
N MET A 145 -4.48 8.17 8.71
CA MET A 145 -3.43 7.92 7.70
C MET A 145 -3.07 6.44 7.58
N THR A 146 -2.90 5.75 8.71
CA THR A 146 -2.59 4.31 8.71
C THR A 146 -3.79 3.47 8.29
N GLY A 147 -5.01 3.88 8.63
CA GLY A 147 -6.25 3.22 8.19
C GLY A 147 -6.50 3.35 6.69
N LEU A 148 -6.33 4.56 6.13
CA LEU A 148 -6.37 4.76 4.68
C LEU A 148 -5.30 3.93 3.97
N HIS A 149 -4.09 3.91 4.50
CA HIS A 149 -3.02 3.10 3.94
C HIS A 149 -3.32 1.58 4.00
N ALA A 150 -3.89 1.10 5.11
CA ALA A 150 -4.32 -0.30 5.22
C ALA A 150 -5.39 -0.66 4.18
N LEU A 151 -6.33 0.25 3.91
CA LEU A 151 -7.32 0.08 2.83
C LEU A 151 -6.62 -0.06 1.47
N HIS A 152 -5.63 0.79 1.18
CA HIS A 152 -4.86 0.70 -0.06
C HIS A 152 -4.09 -0.63 -0.20
N ILE A 153 -3.50 -1.14 0.89
CA ILE A 153 -2.86 -2.46 0.88
C ILE A 153 -3.89 -3.55 0.54
N ILE A 154 -5.09 -3.52 1.13
CA ILE A 154 -6.15 -4.50 0.85
C ILE A 154 -6.56 -4.47 -0.63
N VAL A 155 -6.71 -3.27 -1.20
CA VAL A 155 -7.00 -3.10 -2.63
C VAL A 155 -5.85 -3.64 -3.48
N GLY A 156 -4.60 -3.30 -3.14
CA GLY A 156 -3.40 -3.79 -3.84
C GLY A 156 -3.26 -5.32 -3.78
N MET A 157 -3.54 -5.93 -2.63
CA MET A 157 -3.54 -7.38 -2.46
C MET A 157 -4.61 -8.03 -3.34
N SER A 158 -5.79 -7.41 -3.43
CA SER A 158 -6.88 -7.89 -4.29
C SER A 158 -6.47 -7.83 -5.77
N LEU A 159 -5.78 -6.77 -6.21
CA LEU A 159 -5.22 -6.65 -7.56
C LEU A 159 -4.16 -7.72 -7.84
N ILE A 160 -3.22 -7.94 -6.92
CA ILE A 160 -2.20 -9.00 -7.06
C ILE A 160 -2.86 -10.38 -7.13
N GLY A 161 -3.84 -10.65 -6.27
CA GLY A 161 -4.62 -11.89 -6.29
C GLY A 161 -5.34 -12.10 -7.63
N TYR A 162 -5.93 -11.05 -8.19
CA TYR A 162 -6.55 -11.07 -9.52
C TYR A 162 -5.52 -11.37 -10.62
N VAL A 163 -4.33 -10.75 -10.57
CA VAL A 163 -3.24 -11.03 -11.52
C VAL A 163 -2.74 -12.46 -11.42
N ILE A 164 -2.60 -13.02 -10.22
CA ILE A 164 -2.23 -14.42 -10.01
C ILE A 164 -3.27 -15.36 -10.65
N PHE A 165 -4.57 -15.08 -10.46
CA PHE A 165 -5.64 -15.87 -11.07
C PHE A 165 -5.62 -15.81 -12.60
N GLN A 166 -5.46 -14.61 -13.16
CA GLN A 166 -5.34 -14.39 -14.61
C GLN A 166 -4.09 -15.05 -15.21
N LEU A 167 -2.99 -15.08 -14.47
CA LEU A 167 -1.75 -15.75 -14.87
C LEU A 167 -1.90 -17.28 -14.86
N LYS A 168 -2.62 -17.84 -13.87
CA LYS A 168 -2.95 -19.28 -13.82
C LYS A 168 -3.86 -19.71 -14.97
N ASN A 169 -4.79 -18.86 -15.39
CA ASN A 169 -5.72 -19.13 -16.49
C ASN A 169 -5.10 -18.93 -17.88
N ASN A 170 -3.77 -18.73 -17.99
CA ASN A 170 -3.03 -18.47 -19.23
C ASN A 170 -3.52 -17.25 -20.05
N LYS A 171 -4.35 -16.37 -19.45
CA LYS A 171 -4.81 -15.13 -20.09
C LYS A 171 -3.75 -14.03 -20.11
N ILE A 172 -2.76 -14.13 -19.22
CA ILE A 172 -1.57 -13.27 -19.22
C ILE A 172 -0.43 -13.99 -19.95
N THR A 173 -0.10 -13.48 -21.13
CA THR A 173 1.04 -13.88 -21.96
C THR A 173 2.00 -12.71 -22.04
N SER A 174 3.23 -12.91 -22.54
CA SER A 174 4.26 -11.87 -22.68
C SER A 174 3.82 -10.62 -23.47
N ASP A 175 2.68 -10.70 -24.16
CA ASP A 175 2.07 -9.62 -24.95
C ASP A 175 0.99 -8.83 -24.17
N ASN A 176 0.54 -9.35 -23.02
CA ASN A 176 -0.59 -8.84 -22.22
C ASN A 176 -0.18 -8.61 -20.75
N PHE A 177 1.04 -8.13 -20.49
CA PHE A 177 1.53 -7.88 -19.13
C PHE A 177 1.13 -6.51 -18.58
N GLN A 178 0.39 -5.69 -19.35
CA GLN A 178 -0.09 -4.36 -18.95
C GLN A 178 -0.82 -4.36 -17.59
N ILE A 179 -1.69 -5.34 -17.34
CA ILE A 179 -2.43 -5.47 -16.07
C ILE A 179 -1.47 -5.73 -14.91
N LEU A 180 -0.44 -6.55 -15.13
CA LEU A 180 0.61 -6.82 -14.14
C LEU A 180 1.48 -5.57 -13.91
N GLU A 181 1.86 -4.85 -14.97
CA GLU A 181 2.61 -3.59 -14.89
C GLU A 181 1.85 -2.54 -14.08
N ASN A 182 0.57 -2.29 -14.42
CA ASN A 182 -0.28 -1.34 -13.71
C ASN A 182 -0.50 -1.75 -12.24
N SER A 183 -0.72 -3.04 -11.97
CA SER A 183 -0.85 -3.55 -10.59
C SER A 183 0.46 -3.42 -9.80
N GLY A 184 1.60 -3.61 -10.47
CA GLY A 184 2.93 -3.42 -9.89
C GLY A 184 3.19 -1.94 -9.54
N LEU A 185 2.87 -1.03 -10.46
CA LEU A 185 2.96 0.42 -10.22
C LEU A 185 2.08 0.86 -9.04
N TYR A 186 0.87 0.30 -8.91
CA TYR A 186 0.00 0.55 -7.74
C TYR A 186 0.69 0.08 -6.45
N TRP A 187 1.22 -1.13 -6.44
CA TRP A 187 1.89 -1.69 -5.27
C TRP A 187 3.12 -0.87 -4.86
N HIS A 188 3.93 -0.44 -5.83
CA HIS A 188 5.08 0.42 -5.58
C HIS A 188 4.69 1.78 -4.99
N LEU A 189 3.57 2.36 -5.43
CA LEU A 189 3.05 3.60 -4.85
C LEU A 189 2.67 3.40 -3.38
N VAL A 190 1.94 2.33 -3.07
CA VAL A 190 1.54 2.00 -1.70
C VAL A 190 2.78 1.83 -0.82
N ASP A 191 3.77 1.06 -1.26
CA ASP A 191 5.05 0.90 -0.56
C ASP A 191 5.77 2.25 -0.33
N LEU A 192 5.83 3.11 -1.36
CA LEU A 192 6.43 4.44 -1.26
C LEU A 192 5.72 5.30 -0.20
N ILE A 193 4.39 5.29 -0.15
CA ILE A 193 3.63 6.02 0.88
C ILE A 193 4.01 5.52 2.28
N TRP A 194 4.16 4.21 2.46
CA TRP A 194 4.57 3.64 3.75
C TRP A 194 5.98 4.06 4.17
N ILE A 195 6.92 4.08 3.22
CA ILE A 195 8.31 4.51 3.47
C ILE A 195 8.37 5.95 4.01
N PHE A 196 7.45 6.83 3.61
CA PHE A 196 7.35 8.18 4.18
C PHE A 196 6.58 8.21 5.50
N LEU A 197 5.50 7.44 5.59
CA LEU A 197 4.63 7.40 6.76
C LEU A 197 5.34 6.80 7.99
N PHE A 198 6.17 5.76 7.80
CA PHE A 198 6.87 5.10 8.90
C PHE A 198 7.82 6.03 9.65
N PRO A 199 8.80 6.72 9.02
CA PRO A 199 9.66 7.67 9.72
C PRO A 199 8.85 8.79 10.37
N LEU A 200 7.90 9.35 9.63
CA LEU A 200 7.08 10.48 10.07
C LEU A 200 6.27 10.19 11.34
N LEU A 201 5.81 8.94 11.54
CA LEU A 201 5.05 8.52 12.72
C LEU A 201 5.87 7.83 13.81
N TYR A 202 6.90 7.03 13.46
CA TYR A 202 7.62 6.18 14.41
C TYR A 202 9.01 6.68 14.78
N LEU A 203 9.69 7.38 13.86
CA LEU A 203 11.14 7.62 13.97
C LEU A 203 11.44 9.09 14.28
N ILE A 204 10.62 9.99 13.76
CA ILE A 204 10.73 11.41 14.07
C ILE A 204 9.82 11.71 15.27
N THR A 205 10.35 11.38 16.46
CA THR A 205 9.93 11.96 17.74
C THR A 205 10.19 13.46 17.66
#